data_AF-E9GTC9-F1
#
_entry.id   AF-E9GTC9-F1
#
_cell.length_a   1.000
_cell.length_b   1.000
_cell.length_c   1.000
_cell.angle_alpha   90.00
_cell.angle_beta   90.00
_cell.angle_gamma   90.00
#
_symmetry.space_group_name_H-M   'P 1'
#
loop_
_entity.id
_entity.type
_entity.pdbx_description
1 polymer ?
#
loop_
_entity_poly.entity_id
_entity_poly.type
_entity_poly.pdbx_seq_one_letter_code
_entity_poly.pdbx_strand_id
1 'polypeptide(L)'
;HARQIVEQNKECLIQISKFKFSLVISGLTKILQRVNESRTHGPDYVKNYYESLLIVLDTLEKCLSGQPKDTTRFDEAMNVKLLLREICQFIDLPNENPMVNQLKALASKDLFALSLNNFNAVFSRISSRLQELSSSNEENPDLSDIELIQHINVDTIRLIKLL
;
A
#
# COMPACT_ATOMS: atom_id res chain seq x y z
N HIS A 1 -6.78 -22.01 -18.08
CA HIS A 1 -7.20 -22.46 -16.74
C HIS A 1 -6.57 -21.65 -15.61
N ALA A 2 -5.24 -21.62 -15.43
CA ALA A 2 -4.60 -20.89 -14.31
C ALA A 2 -4.99 -19.40 -14.21
N ARG A 3 -4.93 -18.64 -15.31
CA ARG A 3 -5.34 -17.21 -15.31
C ARG A 3 -6.80 -16.99 -14.91
N GLN A 4 -7.69 -17.89 -15.32
CA GLN A 4 -9.11 -17.79 -14.97
C GLN A 4 -9.35 -18.05 -13.48
N ILE A 5 -8.59 -18.98 -12.88
CA ILE A 5 -8.63 -19.24 -11.43
C ILE A 5 -8.14 -18.01 -10.66
N VAL A 6 -7.07 -17.35 -11.12
CA VAL A 6 -6.56 -16.12 -10.50
C VAL A 6 -7.62 -15.02 -10.49
N GLU A 7 -8.28 -14.75 -11.63
CA GLU A 7 -9.34 -13.74 -11.70
C GLU A 7 -10.55 -14.10 -10.82
N GLN A 8 -10.95 -15.37 -10.79
CA GLN A 8 -12.05 -15.83 -9.92
C GLN A 8 -11.72 -15.66 -8.44
N ASN A 9 -10.49 -16.01 -8.04
CA ASN A 9 -10.02 -15.85 -6.65
C ASN A 9 -9.98 -14.37 -6.27
N LYS A 10 -9.47 -13.52 -7.15
CA LYS A 10 -9.46 -12.07 -6.97
C LYS A 10 -10.87 -11.52 -6.77
N GLU A 11 -11.81 -11.86 -7.64
CA GLU A 11 -13.20 -11.42 -7.52
C GLU A 11 -13.83 -11.92 -6.21
N CYS A 12 -13.58 -13.17 -5.84
CA CYS A 12 -14.05 -13.74 -4.58
C CYS A 12 -13.53 -12.95 -3.36
N LEU A 13 -12.24 -12.63 -3.32
CA LEU A 13 -11.64 -11.83 -2.25
C LEU A 13 -12.24 -10.42 -2.17
N ILE A 14 -12.51 -9.79 -3.32
CA ILE A 14 -13.17 -8.47 -3.38
C ILE A 14 -14.60 -8.54 -2.86
N GLN A 15 -15.34 -9.61 -3.15
CA GLN A 15 -16.69 -9.77 -2.59
C GLN A 15 -16.66 -10.02 -1.08
N ILE A 16 -15.71 -10.83 -0.59
CA ILE A 16 -15.55 -11.11 0.84
C ILE A 16 -15.13 -9.84 1.60
N SER A 17 -14.28 -8.99 1.01
CA SER A 17 -13.77 -7.78 1.67
C SER A 17 -14.87 -6.80 2.05
N LYS A 18 -16.00 -6.80 1.32
CA LYS A 18 -17.20 -6.00 1.66
C LYS A 18 -17.81 -6.34 3.02
N PHE A 19 -17.62 -7.58 3.51
CA PHE A 19 -18.18 -8.07 4.77
C PHE A 19 -17.12 -8.38 5.82
N LYS A 20 -15.90 -8.71 5.39
CA LYS A 20 -14.77 -9.15 6.22
C LYS A 20 -13.50 -8.40 5.84
N PHE A 21 -13.60 -7.08 5.71
CA PHE A 21 -12.52 -6.20 5.25
C PHE A 21 -11.19 -6.45 5.96
N SER A 22 -11.16 -6.31 7.30
CA SER A 22 -9.95 -6.49 8.10
C SER A 22 -9.27 -7.86 7.88
N LEU A 23 -10.06 -8.93 7.74
CA LEU A 23 -9.54 -10.28 7.49
C LEU A 23 -8.88 -10.38 6.11
N VAL A 24 -9.56 -9.87 5.07
CA VAL A 24 -9.03 -9.89 3.69
C VAL A 24 -7.78 -9.05 3.59
N ILE A 25 -7.78 -7.83 4.13
CA ILE A 25 -6.62 -6.95 4.14
C ILE A 25 -5.45 -7.58 4.88
N SER A 26 -5.65 -8.12 6.10
CA SER A 26 -4.60 -8.80 6.84
C SER A 26 -4.03 -10.00 6.08
N GLY A 27 -4.89 -10.77 5.40
CA GLY A 27 -4.49 -11.89 4.55
C GLY A 27 -3.65 -11.43 3.34
N LEU A 28 -4.10 -10.41 2.62
CA LEU A 28 -3.40 -9.84 1.47
C LEU A 28 -2.05 -9.23 1.88
N THR A 29 -1.97 -8.51 3.01
CA THR A 29 -0.71 -7.99 3.55
C THR A 29 0.29 -9.11 3.83
N LYS A 30 -0.16 -10.23 4.42
CA LYS A 30 0.71 -11.40 4.67
C LYS A 30 1.17 -12.06 3.38
N ILE A 31 0.31 -12.12 2.35
CA ILE A 31 0.70 -12.65 1.04
C ILE A 31 1.74 -11.73 0.40
N LEU A 32 1.51 -10.41 0.43
CA LEU A 32 2.44 -9.40 -0.08
C LEU A 32 3.83 -9.54 0.56
N GLN A 33 3.89 -9.68 1.88
CA GLN A 33 5.14 -9.92 2.62
C GLN A 33 5.87 -11.18 2.14
N ARG A 34 5.17 -12.33 2.04
CA ARG A 34 5.76 -13.59 1.58
C ARG A 34 6.25 -13.52 0.13
N VAL A 35 5.48 -12.89 -0.75
CA VAL A 35 5.90 -12.69 -2.14
C VAL A 35 7.15 -11.80 -2.15
N ASN A 36 7.19 -10.75 -1.34
CA ASN A 36 8.35 -9.86 -1.28
C ASN A 36 9.63 -10.56 -0.79
N GLU A 37 9.52 -11.46 0.19
CA GLU A 37 10.61 -12.32 0.66
C GLU A 37 11.18 -13.25 -0.44
N SER A 38 10.35 -13.61 -1.43
CA SER A 38 10.77 -14.47 -2.54
C SER A 38 11.64 -13.77 -3.60
N ARG A 39 11.87 -12.45 -3.49
CA ARG A 39 12.75 -11.67 -4.40
C ARG A 39 14.15 -12.27 -4.57
N THR A 40 14.60 -13.06 -3.60
CA THR A 40 15.94 -13.67 -3.52
C THR A 40 16.16 -14.88 -4.45
N HIS A 41 15.15 -15.35 -5.17
CA HIS A 41 15.21 -16.65 -5.88
C HIS A 41 15.92 -16.65 -7.25
N GLY A 42 16.69 -15.60 -7.58
CA GLY A 42 17.48 -15.54 -8.82
C GLY A 42 16.68 -15.10 -10.07
N PRO A 43 17.38 -14.89 -11.21
CA PRO A 43 16.84 -14.20 -12.39
C PRO A 43 15.64 -14.90 -13.06
N ASP A 44 15.56 -16.23 -12.99
CA ASP A 44 14.48 -17.01 -13.63
C ASP A 44 13.11 -16.81 -12.97
N TYR A 45 13.08 -16.32 -11.73
CA TYR A 45 11.84 -16.12 -10.95
C TYR A 45 11.37 -14.68 -10.95
N VAL A 46 12.15 -13.75 -11.50
CA VAL A 46 11.91 -12.31 -11.44
C VAL A 46 10.57 -11.94 -12.09
N LYS A 47 10.24 -12.54 -13.23
CA LYS A 47 8.95 -12.29 -13.91
C LYS A 47 7.76 -12.76 -13.06
N ASN A 48 7.81 -13.99 -12.57
CA ASN A 48 6.73 -14.57 -11.76
C ASN A 48 6.56 -13.82 -10.43
N TYR A 49 7.66 -13.32 -9.86
CA TYR A 49 7.67 -12.45 -8.68
C TYR A 49 6.89 -11.15 -8.94
N TYR A 50 7.23 -10.42 -10.00
CA TYR A 50 6.55 -9.18 -10.34
C TYR A 50 5.07 -9.41 -10.69
N GLU A 51 4.75 -10.46 -11.46
CA GLU A 51 3.36 -10.81 -11.76
C GLU A 51 2.56 -11.11 -10.50
N SER A 52 3.15 -11.82 -9.53
CA SER A 52 2.51 -12.11 -8.23
C SER A 52 2.25 -10.84 -7.43
N LEU A 53 3.22 -9.92 -7.37
CA LEU A 53 3.04 -8.63 -6.70
C LEU A 53 1.94 -7.79 -7.36
N LEU A 54 1.92 -7.73 -8.70
CA LEU A 54 0.90 -7.00 -9.46
C LEU A 54 -0.50 -7.53 -9.14
N ILE A 55 -0.69 -8.84 -9.09
CA ILE A 55 -1.99 -9.45 -8.74
C ILE A 55 -2.43 -9.06 -7.32
N VAL A 56 -1.50 -9.09 -6.35
CA VAL A 56 -1.81 -8.78 -4.95
C VAL A 56 -2.16 -7.29 -4.78
N LEU A 57 -1.36 -6.38 -5.35
CA LEU A 57 -1.62 -4.94 -5.30
C LEU A 57 -2.91 -4.56 -6.02
N ASP A 58 -3.17 -5.09 -7.21
CA ASP A 58 -4.43 -4.85 -7.94
C ASP A 58 -5.67 -5.41 -7.20
N THR A 59 -5.50 -6.46 -6.40
CA THR A 59 -6.57 -6.96 -5.51
C THR A 59 -6.77 -6.05 -4.29
N LEU A 60 -5.67 -5.56 -3.70
CA LEU A 60 -5.69 -4.59 -2.60
C LEU A 60 -6.40 -3.30 -3.04
N GLU A 61 -6.05 -2.74 -4.20
CA GLU A 61 -6.66 -1.53 -4.77
C GLU A 61 -8.18 -1.63 -4.76
N LYS A 62 -8.71 -2.71 -5.35
CA LYS A 62 -10.15 -2.92 -5.47
C LYS A 62 -10.83 -3.11 -4.11
N CYS A 63 -10.15 -3.75 -3.15
CA CYS A 63 -10.68 -3.91 -1.80
C CYS A 63 -10.72 -2.57 -1.05
N LEU A 64 -9.65 -1.77 -1.13
CA LEU A 64 -9.54 -0.46 -0.49
C LEU A 64 -10.53 0.55 -1.08
N SER A 65 -10.61 0.62 -2.41
CA SER A 65 -11.53 1.50 -3.14
C SER A 65 -13.01 1.15 -2.93
N GLY A 66 -13.30 -0.12 -2.62
CA GLY A 66 -14.66 -0.59 -2.32
C GLY A 66 -15.14 -0.34 -0.88
N GLN A 67 -14.27 0.17 0.01
CA GLN A 67 -14.60 0.35 1.42
C GLN A 67 -15.49 1.59 1.64
N PRO A 68 -16.62 1.47 2.37
CA PRO A 68 -17.43 2.62 2.76
C PRO A 68 -16.64 3.60 3.65
N LYS A 69 -16.90 4.89 3.48
CA LYS A 69 -16.32 5.95 4.31
C LYS A 69 -16.69 5.74 5.79
N ASP A 70 -15.73 5.96 6.69
CA ASP A 70 -15.89 5.97 8.16
C ASP A 70 -16.05 4.60 8.86
N THR A 71 -15.44 3.54 8.34
CA THR A 71 -15.55 2.18 8.92
C THR A 71 -14.46 1.78 9.92
N THR A 72 -13.53 2.67 10.28
CA THR A 72 -12.33 2.33 11.06
C THR A 72 -12.64 1.69 12.42
N ARG A 73 -12.40 0.37 12.54
CA ARG A 73 -12.40 -0.38 13.80
C ARG A 73 -10.97 -0.49 14.35
N PHE A 74 -10.77 -0.54 15.67
CA PHE A 74 -9.43 -0.52 16.29
C PHE A 74 -8.50 -1.64 15.80
N ASP A 75 -9.01 -2.86 15.55
CA ASP A 75 -8.25 -3.97 14.95
C ASP A 75 -7.73 -3.67 13.53
N GLU A 76 -8.34 -2.70 12.83
CA GLU A 76 -7.89 -2.27 11.51
C GLU A 76 -6.67 -1.36 11.62
N ALA A 77 -6.47 -0.63 12.73
CA ALA A 77 -5.36 0.31 12.86
C ALA A 77 -3.98 -0.37 12.75
N MET A 78 -3.80 -1.53 13.39
CA MET A 78 -2.55 -2.29 13.28
C MET A 78 -2.35 -2.87 11.88
N ASN A 79 -3.41 -3.42 11.28
CA ASN A 79 -3.36 -3.94 9.92
C ASN A 79 -3.07 -2.84 8.88
N VAL A 80 -3.63 -1.64 9.07
CA VAL A 80 -3.37 -0.45 8.25
C VAL A 80 -1.92 -0.02 8.37
N LYS A 81 -1.34 0.00 9.58
CA LYS A 81 0.07 0.34 9.78
C LYS A 81 1.00 -0.65 9.06
N LEU A 82 0.71 -1.95 9.17
CA LEU A 82 1.46 -2.99 8.46
C LEU A 82 1.31 -2.85 6.95
N LEU A 83 0.10 -2.69 6.44
CA LEU A 83 -0.17 -2.51 5.01
C LEU A 83 0.54 -1.26 4.46
N LEU A 84 0.43 -0.12 5.16
CA LEU A 84 1.11 1.12 4.78
C LEU A 84 2.61 0.91 4.68
N ARG A 85 3.22 0.16 5.62
CA ARG A 85 4.63 -0.18 5.56
C ARG A 85 4.98 -0.96 4.30
N GLU A 86 4.19 -1.95 3.91
CA GLU A 86 4.45 -2.75 2.71
C GLU A 86 4.23 -1.94 1.42
N ILE A 87 3.16 -1.16 1.32
CA ILE A 87 2.87 -0.33 0.12
C ILE A 87 4.00 0.67 -0.15
N CYS A 88 4.50 1.35 0.89
CA CYS A 88 5.51 2.39 0.71
C CYS A 88 6.82 1.86 0.12
N GLN A 89 7.18 0.59 0.36
CA GLN A 89 8.41 0.00 -0.19
C GLN A 89 8.44 -0.01 -1.73
N PHE A 90 7.28 0.06 -2.37
CA PHE A 90 7.18 0.06 -3.83
C PHE A 90 7.32 1.46 -4.43
N ILE A 91 7.03 2.53 -3.68
CA ILE A 91 7.02 3.92 -4.19
C ILE A 91 8.42 4.35 -4.61
N ASP A 92 9.43 4.00 -3.80
CA ASP A 92 10.81 4.46 -3.99
C ASP A 92 11.66 3.49 -4.84
N LEU A 93 11.03 2.49 -5.45
CA LEU A 93 11.77 1.57 -6.31
C LEU A 93 12.39 2.30 -7.51
N PRO A 94 13.65 1.98 -7.88
CA PRO A 94 14.31 2.57 -9.04
C PRO A 94 13.58 2.16 -10.33
N ASN A 95 13.45 3.10 -11.26
CA ASN A 95 12.73 2.89 -12.53
C ASN A 95 13.57 2.06 -13.52
N GLU A 96 13.76 0.78 -13.22
CA GLU A 96 14.65 -0.11 -13.98
C GLU A 96 13.93 -0.85 -15.11
N ASN A 97 12.64 -1.19 -14.92
CA ASN A 97 11.88 -1.96 -15.91
C ASN A 97 10.36 -1.63 -15.88
N PRO A 98 9.61 -2.00 -16.93
CA PRO A 98 8.18 -1.70 -17.03
C PRO A 98 7.31 -2.30 -15.93
N MET A 99 7.69 -3.46 -15.36
CA MET A 99 6.91 -4.09 -14.28
C MET A 99 7.03 -3.29 -12.99
N VAL A 100 8.21 -2.74 -12.68
CA VAL A 100 8.41 -1.85 -11.54
C VAL A 100 7.54 -0.59 -11.67
N ASN A 101 7.45 -0.01 -12.86
CA ASN A 101 6.56 1.14 -13.09
C ASN A 101 5.08 0.80 -12.84
N GLN A 102 4.65 -0.42 -13.21
CA GLN A 102 3.28 -0.87 -12.91
C GLN A 102 3.07 -1.10 -11.40
N LEU A 103 4.06 -1.65 -10.70
CA LEU A 103 4.00 -1.78 -9.24
C LEU A 103 3.88 -0.42 -8.56
N LYS A 104 4.70 0.56 -8.96
CA LYS A 104 4.62 1.94 -8.46
C LYS A 104 3.24 2.53 -8.68
N ALA A 105 2.71 2.39 -9.89
CA ALA A 105 1.38 2.90 -10.22
C ALA A 105 0.26 2.26 -9.37
N LEU A 106 0.33 0.95 -9.09
CA LEU A 106 -0.63 0.29 -8.21
C LEU A 106 -0.43 0.69 -6.75
N ALA A 107 0.80 0.74 -6.26
CA ALA A 107 1.11 1.17 -4.90
C ALA A 107 0.63 2.61 -4.63
N SER A 108 0.78 3.52 -5.59
CA SER A 108 0.20 4.87 -5.48
C SER A 108 -1.32 4.86 -5.41
N LYS A 109 -2.00 3.98 -6.17
CA LYS A 109 -3.46 3.84 -6.10
C LYS A 109 -3.91 3.24 -4.77
N ASP A 110 -3.23 2.21 -4.28
CA ASP A 110 -3.49 1.60 -2.97
C ASP A 110 -3.30 2.62 -1.85
N LEU A 111 -2.22 3.40 -1.90
CA LEU A 111 -1.94 4.46 -0.93
C LEU A 111 -3.01 5.55 -0.96
N PHE A 112 -3.44 5.96 -2.15
CA PHE A 112 -4.54 6.91 -2.32
C PHE A 112 -5.83 6.36 -1.72
N ALA A 113 -6.24 5.15 -2.11
CA ALA A 113 -7.46 4.51 -1.61
C ALA A 113 -7.44 4.32 -0.09
N LEU A 114 -6.29 3.90 0.46
CA LEU A 114 -6.08 3.77 1.89
C LEU A 114 -6.25 5.11 2.62
N SER A 115 -5.71 6.20 2.05
CA SER A 115 -5.75 7.54 2.65
C SER A 115 -7.17 8.12 2.74
N LEU A 116 -8.11 7.68 1.90
CA LEU A 116 -9.51 8.14 1.95
C LEU A 116 -10.15 7.83 3.31
N ASN A 117 -9.91 6.62 3.82
CA ASN A 117 -10.47 6.13 5.08
C ASN A 117 -9.49 6.22 6.25
N ASN A 118 -8.18 6.24 5.98
CA ASN A 118 -7.13 6.15 6.99
C ASN A 118 -6.14 7.32 6.90
N PHE A 119 -6.63 8.51 6.54
CA PHE A 119 -5.82 9.72 6.38
C PHE A 119 -4.86 9.95 7.55
N ASN A 120 -5.36 9.87 8.79
CA ASN A 120 -4.53 10.10 9.97
C ASN A 120 -3.34 9.15 10.04
N ALA A 121 -3.50 7.87 9.67
CA ALA A 121 -2.42 6.90 9.72
C ALA A 121 -1.32 7.22 8.70
N VAL A 122 -1.72 7.59 7.48
CA VAL A 122 -0.79 7.95 6.40
C VAL A 122 -0.11 9.30 6.70
N PHE A 123 -0.90 10.30 7.12
CA PHE A 123 -0.38 11.63 7.47
C PHE A 123 0.52 11.61 8.70
N SER A 124 0.23 10.76 9.71
CA SER A 124 1.10 10.62 10.88
C SER A 124 2.50 10.14 10.47
N ARG A 125 2.59 9.25 9.48
CA ARG A 125 3.90 8.80 8.97
C ARG A 125 4.69 9.95 8.32
N ILE A 126 4.04 10.73 7.47
CA ILE A 126 4.64 11.92 6.82
C ILE A 126 5.09 12.93 7.89
N SER A 127 4.21 13.24 8.84
CA SER A 127 4.47 14.22 9.90
C SER A 127 5.58 13.78 10.84
N SER A 128 5.66 12.50 11.21
CA SER A 128 6.77 11.97 11.99
C SER A 128 8.10 12.14 11.27
N ARG A 129 8.16 11.86 9.96
CA ARG A 129 9.37 12.09 9.18
C ARG A 129 9.75 13.56 9.13
N LEU A 130 8.79 14.46 8.90
CA LEU A 130 9.04 15.91 8.92
C LEU A 130 9.60 16.38 10.27
N GLN A 131 9.08 15.85 11.37
CA GLN A 131 9.54 16.18 12.70
C GLN A 131 10.98 15.68 12.94
N GLU A 132 11.29 14.44 12.57
CA GLU A 132 12.66 13.90 12.65
C GLU A 132 13.65 14.77 11.86
N LEU A 133 13.29 15.15 10.64
CA LEU A 133 14.12 15.98 9.77
C LEU A 133 14.30 17.40 10.31
N SER A 134 13.28 17.99 10.93
CA SER A 134 13.39 19.31 11.56
C SER A 134 14.39 19.35 12.72
N SER A 135 14.69 18.18 13.31
CA SER A 135 15.67 18.01 14.39
C SER A 135 16.99 17.40 13.93
N SER A 136 17.13 17.06 12.64
CA SER A 136 18.30 16.38 12.09
C SER A 136 19.34 17.38 11.55
N ASN A 137 20.62 17.06 11.72
CA ASN A 137 21.75 17.78 11.12
C ASN A 137 22.38 16.98 9.96
N GLU A 138 21.68 15.98 9.42
CA GLU A 138 22.17 15.20 8.27
C GLU A 138 22.31 16.07 7.01
N GLU A 139 23.45 15.97 6.32
CA GLU A 139 23.71 16.71 5.07
C GLU A 139 22.89 16.18 3.88
N ASN A 140 22.42 14.92 3.95
CA ASN A 140 21.61 14.31 2.91
C ASN A 140 20.52 13.41 3.51
N PRO A 141 19.45 14.00 4.08
CA PRO A 141 18.39 13.24 4.71
C PRO A 141 17.54 12.46 3.70
N ASP A 142 17.01 11.31 4.11
CA ASP A 142 16.01 10.55 3.35
C ASP A 142 14.64 11.25 3.37
N LEU A 143 14.15 11.62 2.19
CA LEU A 143 12.88 12.34 2.00
C LEU A 143 11.74 11.44 1.54
N SER A 144 11.96 10.13 1.38
CA SER A 144 11.02 9.19 0.77
C SER A 144 9.63 9.21 1.42
N ASP A 145 9.57 9.21 2.76
CA ASP A 145 8.29 9.26 3.48
C ASP A 145 7.55 10.60 3.29
N ILE A 146 8.24 11.71 2.97
CA ILE A 146 7.58 12.99 2.65
C ILE A 146 6.93 12.93 1.27
N GLU A 147 7.58 12.30 0.29
CA GLU A 147 7.08 12.18 -1.08
C GLU A 147 5.75 11.43 -1.16
N LEU A 148 5.41 10.63 -0.13
CA LEU A 148 4.10 10.00 0.02
C LEU A 148 2.94 11.01 -0.08
N ILE A 149 3.15 12.29 0.26
CA ILE A 149 2.14 13.35 0.12
C ILE A 149 1.58 13.45 -1.32
N GLN A 150 2.39 13.12 -2.32
CA GLN A 150 2.01 13.15 -3.75
C GLN A 150 1.07 12.01 -4.14
N HIS A 151 0.93 11.00 -3.28
CA HIS A 151 0.19 9.77 -3.54
C HIS A 151 -1.06 9.63 -2.67
N ILE A 152 -1.35 10.59 -1.80
CA ILE A 152 -2.53 10.54 -0.92
C ILE A 152 -3.63 11.49 -1.38
N ASN A 153 -4.85 11.19 -0.97
CA ASN A 153 -5.93 12.16 -1.00
C ASN A 153 -5.70 13.19 0.13
N VAL A 154 -5.14 14.35 -0.22
CA VAL A 154 -5.01 15.48 0.70
C VAL A 154 -6.38 16.09 0.93
N ASP A 155 -7.09 15.58 1.93
CA ASP A 155 -8.31 16.20 2.44
C ASP A 155 -7.93 17.49 3.18
N THR A 156 -8.06 18.62 2.48
CA THR A 156 -7.69 19.95 3.00
C THR A 156 -8.46 20.33 4.26
N ILE A 157 -9.70 19.86 4.43
CA ILE A 157 -10.51 20.11 5.63
C ILE A 157 -9.94 19.32 6.82
N ARG A 158 -9.56 18.06 6.61
CA ARG A 158 -8.89 17.25 7.65
C ARG A 158 -7.51 17.80 7.99
N LEU A 159 -6.76 18.26 6.99
CA LEU A 159 -5.44 18.88 7.19
C LEU A 159 -5.53 20.15 8.05
N ILE A 160 -6.48 21.05 7.78
CA ILE A 160 -6.70 22.26 8.58
C ILE A 160 -7.02 21.92 10.05
N LYS A 161 -7.66 20.78 10.33
CA LYS A 161 -7.97 20.36 11.70
C LYS A 161 -6.77 19.74 12.44
N LEU A 162 -5.74 19.32 11.72
CA LEU A 162 -4.55 18.67 12.28
C LEU A 162 -3.35 19.61 12.46
N LEU A 163 -3.36 20.75 11.75
CA LEU A 163 -2.44 21.87 11.93
C LEU A 163 -2.94 22.81 13.03
#